data_AF-A0A7C9D4S1-F1
#
_entry.id   AF-A0A7C9D4S1-F1
#
_cell.length_a   1.000
_cell.length_b   1.000
_cell.length_c   1.000
_cell.angle_alpha   90.00
_cell.angle_beta   90.00
_cell.angle_gamma   90.00
#
_symmetry.space_group_name_H-M   'P 1'
#
loop_
_entity.id
_entity.type
_entity.pdbx_description
1 polymer ?
#
loop_
_entity_poly.entity_id
_entity_poly.type
_entity_poly.pdbx_seq_one_letter_code
_entity_poly.pdbx_strand_id
1 'polypeptide(L)'
;GNQRSVKCRERERERMNGPAITPSFPPPSAAVGGRVGGGGMHRMSEAEINSMRIAAVAERLAMYAHPSGQKNHEQFIRLCLALARGIDYGVAKNEVPAHASILPPFLKQVCCRKNELALQAAIMVLMISVKNACRMEWFTAKDTEELLTLASEVGSHFGSINELTGEATDFMP
;
A
#
# COMPACT_ATOMS: atom_id res chain seq x y z
N GLY A 1 0.04 -22.17 -8.71
CA GLY A 1 0.42 -20.94 -9.42
C GLY A 1 -0.63 -20.57 -10.45
N ASN A 2 -0.86 -19.26 -10.62
CA ASN A 2 -1.19 -18.64 -11.91
C ASN A 2 -2.65 -18.62 -12.46
N GLN A 3 -3.68 -18.38 -11.64
CA GLN A 3 -4.99 -17.91 -12.17
C GLN A 3 -5.29 -16.45 -11.80
N ARG A 4 -4.96 -16.02 -10.58
CA ARG A 4 -5.13 -14.61 -10.16
C ARG A 4 -4.12 -13.65 -10.79
N SER A 5 -2.88 -14.09 -11.04
CA SER A 5 -1.89 -13.30 -11.81
C SER A 5 -2.35 -13.06 -13.26
N VAL A 6 -3.03 -14.03 -13.86
CA VAL A 6 -3.61 -13.90 -15.20
C VAL A 6 -4.79 -12.93 -15.17
N LYS A 7 -5.65 -13.02 -14.15
CA LYS A 7 -6.79 -12.12 -13.98
C LYS A 7 -6.41 -10.66 -13.71
N CYS A 8 -5.25 -10.40 -13.08
CA CYS A 8 -4.67 -9.06 -13.00
C CYS A 8 -4.21 -8.55 -14.37
N ARG A 9 -3.49 -9.39 -15.14
CA ARG A 9 -3.06 -9.05 -16.51
C ARG A 9 -4.24 -8.76 -17.45
N GLU A 10 -5.35 -9.48 -17.27
CA GLU A 10 -6.54 -9.35 -18.13
C GLU A 10 -7.34 -8.07 -17.84
N ARG A 11 -7.52 -7.69 -16.57
CA ARG A 11 -8.13 -6.40 -16.19
C ARG A 11 -7.30 -5.18 -16.63
N GLU A 12 -5.99 -5.34 -16.78
CA GLU A 12 -5.10 -4.29 -17.32
C GLU A 12 -5.32 -4.06 -18.81
N ARG A 13 -5.58 -5.13 -19.57
CA ARG A 13 -5.80 -5.04 -21.03
C ARG A 13 -7.09 -4.31 -21.38
N GLU A 14 -8.11 -4.41 -20.53
CA GLU A 14 -9.40 -3.71 -20.72
C GLU A 14 -9.32 -2.20 -20.42
N ARG A 15 -8.39 -1.74 -19.57
CA ARG A 15 -8.20 -0.31 -19.28
C ARG A 15 -7.42 0.45 -20.36
N MET A 16 -6.66 -0.26 -21.20
CA MET A 16 -5.83 0.36 -22.25
C MET A 16 -6.60 0.68 -23.54
N ASN A 17 -7.91 0.38 -23.60
CA ASN A 17 -8.79 0.61 -24.76
C ASN A 17 -9.84 1.72 -24.52
N GLY A 18 -9.67 2.55 -23.50
CA GLY A 18 -10.49 3.75 -23.29
C GLY A 18 -10.01 4.93 -24.16
N PRO A 19 -10.91 5.83 -24.60
CA PRO A 19 -10.54 6.95 -25.46
C PRO A 19 -9.60 7.91 -24.74
N ALA A 20 -8.55 8.34 -25.45
CA ALA A 20 -7.56 9.30 -24.95
C ALA A 20 -8.23 10.63 -24.59
N ILE A 21 -8.23 10.98 -23.31
CA ILE A 21 -8.60 12.32 -22.83
C ILE A 21 -7.32 13.15 -22.82
N THR A 22 -7.23 14.10 -23.75
CA THR A 22 -6.17 15.11 -23.82
C THR A 22 -6.35 16.13 -22.70
N PRO A 23 -5.34 16.41 -21.86
CA PRO A 23 -5.40 17.56 -20.97
C PRO A 23 -5.04 18.83 -21.77
N SER A 24 -6.01 19.74 -21.87
CA SER A 24 -5.82 21.10 -22.37
C SER A 24 -5.20 21.96 -21.25
N PHE A 25 -3.99 22.49 -21.48
CA PHE A 25 -3.38 23.51 -20.63
C PHE A 25 -3.72 24.91 -21.18
N PRO A 26 -4.26 25.84 -20.38
CA PRO A 26 -4.34 27.24 -20.77
C PRO A 26 -2.97 27.94 -20.61
N PRO A 27 -2.63 28.92 -21.48
CA PRO A 27 -1.36 29.65 -21.43
C PRO A 27 -1.30 30.70 -20.29
N PRO A 28 -0.10 31.14 -19.88
CA PRO A 28 0.08 32.06 -18.76
C PRO A 28 -0.20 33.50 -19.17
N SER A 29 -1.03 34.21 -18.39
CA SER A 29 -1.20 35.66 -18.52
C SER A 29 -0.57 36.38 -17.33
N ALA A 30 0.16 37.45 -17.63
CA ALA A 30 1.10 38.12 -16.76
C ALA A 30 0.44 38.99 -15.66
N ALA A 31 1.07 38.95 -14.49
CA ALA A 31 1.22 39.98 -13.46
C ALA A 31 0.11 41.03 -13.23
N VAL A 32 -0.49 40.97 -12.05
CA VAL A 32 -0.83 42.17 -11.25
C VAL A 32 -0.43 41.91 -9.81
N GLY A 33 0.38 42.84 -9.26
CA GLY A 33 0.96 42.76 -7.93
C GLY A 33 -0.07 42.88 -6.81
N GLY A 34 0.23 42.23 -5.69
CA GLY A 34 -0.60 42.27 -4.49
C GLY A 34 0.10 41.70 -3.27
N ARG A 35 0.93 42.55 -2.64
CA ARG A 35 1.30 42.60 -1.21
C ARG A 35 1.67 41.28 -0.49
N VAL A 36 2.93 41.23 -0.08
CA VAL A 36 3.47 40.41 1.00
C VAL A 36 2.59 40.57 2.25
N GLY A 37 1.77 39.55 2.52
CA GLY A 37 1.13 39.30 3.80
C GLY A 37 1.96 38.28 4.57
N GLY A 38 2.38 38.66 5.78
CA GLY A 38 3.31 37.91 6.63
C GLY A 38 2.93 36.44 6.84
N GLY A 39 3.97 35.61 6.86
CA GLY A 39 3.86 34.18 7.11
C GLY A 39 3.33 33.88 8.50
N GLY A 40 2.18 33.21 8.55
CA GLY A 40 2.00 32.14 9.51
C GLY A 40 2.60 30.88 8.90
N MET A 41 3.69 30.34 9.44
CA MET A 41 3.92 28.90 9.28
C MET A 41 2.68 28.24 9.87
N HIS A 42 1.73 27.83 9.04
CA HIS A 42 0.66 26.96 9.47
C HIS A 42 1.34 25.70 9.99
N ARG A 43 1.47 25.61 11.31
CA ARG A 43 2.12 24.49 11.96
C ARG A 43 1.20 23.30 11.72
N MET A 44 1.56 22.50 10.72
CA MET A 44 0.83 21.29 10.39
C MET A 44 0.70 20.44 11.65
N SER A 45 -0.51 19.96 11.89
CA SER A 45 -0.78 18.99 12.94
C SER A 45 -0.02 17.68 12.69
N GLU A 46 0.19 16.92 13.75
CA GLU A 46 0.84 15.61 13.64
C GLU A 46 0.05 14.67 12.73
N ALA A 47 -1.28 14.76 12.75
CA ALA A 47 -2.20 14.02 11.89
C ALA A 47 -1.99 14.36 10.39
N GLU A 48 -1.90 15.65 10.05
CA GLU A 48 -1.64 16.10 8.68
C GLU A 48 -0.27 15.64 8.19
N ILE A 49 0.76 15.75 9.02
CA ILE A 49 2.11 15.28 8.70
C ILE A 49 2.08 13.77 8.46
N ASN A 50 1.36 12.99 9.29
CA ASN A 50 1.24 11.55 9.09
C ASN A 50 0.47 11.22 7.81
N SER A 51 -0.64 11.90 7.54
CA SER A 51 -1.41 11.68 6.31
C SER A 51 -0.58 11.97 5.06
N MET A 52 0.21 13.04 5.04
CA MET A 52 1.10 13.34 3.92
C MET A 52 2.19 12.28 3.75
N ARG A 53 2.75 11.77 4.86
CA ARG A 53 3.75 10.68 4.82
C ARG A 53 3.15 9.41 4.24
N ILE A 54 1.95 9.02 4.66
CA ILE A 54 1.25 7.85 4.13
C ILE A 54 1.03 8.00 2.62
N ALA A 55 0.55 9.16 2.17
CA ALA A 55 0.32 9.43 0.75
C ALA A 55 1.63 9.35 -0.07
N ALA A 56 2.67 10.05 0.36
CA ALA A 56 3.96 10.07 -0.34
C ALA A 56 4.63 8.69 -0.38
N VAL A 57 4.53 7.90 0.69
CA VAL A 57 5.03 6.52 0.72
C VAL A 57 4.22 5.62 -0.21
N ALA A 58 2.89 5.76 -0.24
CA ALA A 58 2.02 5.00 -1.13
C ALA A 58 2.34 5.28 -2.60
N GLU A 59 2.47 6.56 -3.00
CA GLU A 59 2.86 6.95 -4.35
C GLU A 59 4.21 6.35 -4.76
N ARG A 60 5.20 6.47 -3.90
CA ARG A 60 6.55 5.95 -4.18
C ARG A 60 6.56 4.42 -4.25
N LEU A 61 5.80 3.75 -3.39
CA LEU A 61 5.69 2.28 -3.37
C LEU A 61 4.93 1.76 -4.59
N ALA A 62 4.00 2.53 -5.16
CA ALA A 62 3.30 2.18 -6.41
C ALA A 62 4.30 1.97 -7.57
N MET A 63 5.38 2.75 -7.62
CA MET A 63 6.45 2.61 -8.62
C MET A 63 7.18 1.26 -8.53
N TYR A 64 7.31 0.70 -7.34
CA TYR A 64 8.00 -0.59 -7.09
C TYR A 64 7.05 -1.79 -7.06
N ALA A 65 5.74 -1.54 -6.96
CA ALA A 65 4.71 -2.57 -7.06
C ALA A 65 4.37 -2.93 -8.53
N HIS A 66 4.77 -2.10 -9.49
CA HIS A 66 4.53 -2.35 -10.92
C HIS A 66 5.45 -3.47 -11.48
N PRO A 67 4.96 -4.37 -12.36
CA PRO A 67 5.77 -5.46 -12.94
C PRO A 67 6.96 -4.99 -13.78
N SER A 68 6.87 -3.81 -14.40
CA SER A 68 7.98 -3.14 -15.10
C SER A 68 8.81 -2.21 -14.20
N GLY A 69 8.46 -2.15 -12.91
CA GLY A 69 9.17 -1.35 -11.92
C GLY A 69 10.59 -1.87 -11.67
N GLN A 70 11.45 -0.98 -11.19
CA GLN A 70 12.78 -1.35 -10.70
C GLN A 70 12.64 -2.45 -9.64
N LYS A 71 13.29 -3.61 -9.84
CA LYS A 71 13.33 -4.72 -8.87
C LYS A 71 14.25 -4.39 -7.68
N ASN A 72 13.96 -3.31 -6.97
CA ASN A 72 14.68 -2.93 -5.78
C ASN A 72 13.91 -3.42 -4.54
N HIS A 73 14.22 -4.66 -4.12
CA HIS A 73 13.56 -5.30 -2.98
C HIS A 73 13.78 -4.53 -1.69
N GLU A 74 14.97 -3.96 -1.49
CA GLU A 74 15.30 -3.17 -0.30
C GLU A 74 14.40 -1.93 -0.17
N GLN A 75 14.24 -1.18 -1.27
CA GLN A 75 13.37 -0.01 -1.28
C GLN A 75 11.90 -0.40 -1.07
N PHE A 76 11.45 -1.48 -1.70
CA PHE A 76 10.10 -2.01 -1.49
C PHE A 76 9.85 -2.37 -0.02
N ILE A 77 10.75 -3.13 0.59
CA ILE A 77 10.69 -3.52 2.01
C ILE A 77 10.63 -2.27 2.90
N ARG A 78 11.57 -1.34 2.70
CA ARG A 78 11.62 -0.10 3.48
C ARG A 78 10.33 0.73 3.38
N LEU A 79 9.75 0.80 2.18
CA LEU A 79 8.50 1.52 1.95
C LEU A 79 7.30 0.79 2.56
N CYS A 80 7.23 -0.55 2.51
CA CYS A 80 6.21 -1.32 3.22
C CYS A 80 6.27 -1.07 4.74
N LEU A 81 7.46 -1.09 5.33
CA LEU A 81 7.66 -0.83 6.76
C LEU A 81 7.32 0.62 7.13
N ALA A 82 7.69 1.59 6.27
CA ALA A 82 7.35 2.99 6.48
C ALA A 82 5.82 3.22 6.42
N LEU A 83 5.13 2.58 5.48
CA LEU A 83 3.68 2.66 5.36
C LEU A 83 2.98 2.01 6.57
N ALA A 84 3.43 0.82 6.97
CA ALA A 84 2.94 0.12 8.15
C ALA A 84 3.01 1.02 9.39
N ARG A 85 4.16 1.65 9.62
CA ARG A 85 4.35 2.60 10.74
C ARG A 85 3.42 3.81 10.67
N GLY A 86 3.16 4.36 9.48
CA GLY A 86 2.22 5.47 9.32
C GLY A 86 0.78 5.07 9.67
N ILE A 87 0.37 3.86 9.26
CA ILE A 87 -0.94 3.30 9.60
C ILE A 87 -1.03 3.07 11.11
N ASP A 88 -0.04 2.40 11.71
CA ASP A 88 0.00 2.12 13.15
C ASP A 88 -0.03 3.42 13.99
N TYR A 89 0.62 4.48 13.52
CA TYR A 89 0.54 5.80 14.15
C TYR A 89 -0.90 6.33 14.19
N GLY A 90 -1.59 6.30 13.04
CA GLY A 90 -2.99 6.76 12.97
C GLY A 90 -3.91 5.90 13.86
N VAL A 91 -3.73 4.58 13.83
CA VAL A 91 -4.48 3.64 14.67
C VAL A 91 -4.25 3.94 16.16
N ALA A 92 -3.00 4.13 16.58
CA ALA A 92 -2.65 4.42 17.97
C ALA A 92 -3.19 5.78 18.46
N LYS A 93 -3.38 6.73 17.55
CA LYS A 93 -3.98 8.04 17.83
C LYS A 93 -5.49 8.09 17.63
N ASN A 94 -6.11 6.99 17.19
CA ASN A 94 -7.52 6.93 16.83
C ASN A 94 -7.89 7.97 15.74
N GLU A 95 -6.94 8.27 14.85
CA GLU A 95 -7.08 9.25 13.78
C GLU A 95 -7.14 8.53 12.44
N VAL A 96 -8.17 8.81 11.65
CA VAL A 96 -8.29 8.32 10.28
C VAL A 96 -7.59 9.31 9.35
N PRO A 97 -6.52 8.90 8.62
CA PRO A 97 -5.88 9.77 7.65
C PRO A 97 -6.87 10.21 6.57
N ALA A 98 -6.84 11.48 6.16
CA ALA A 98 -7.75 12.01 5.14
C ALA A 98 -7.71 11.22 3.82
N HIS A 99 -6.59 10.57 3.54
CA HIS A 99 -6.37 9.76 2.33
C HIS A 99 -6.54 8.25 2.57
N ALA A 100 -7.16 7.81 3.67
CA ALA A 100 -7.31 6.38 3.99
C ALA A 100 -8.01 5.59 2.86
N SER A 101 -8.94 6.21 2.13
CA SER A 101 -9.66 5.59 1.00
C SER A 101 -8.77 5.21 -0.20
N ILE A 102 -7.55 5.75 -0.30
CA ILE A 102 -6.60 5.35 -1.35
C ILE A 102 -5.92 4.01 -1.03
N LEU A 103 -5.91 3.61 0.25
CA LEU A 103 -5.17 2.46 0.72
C LEU A 103 -5.75 1.13 0.19
N PRO A 104 -7.06 0.87 0.18
CA PRO A 104 -7.59 -0.41 -0.29
C PRO A 104 -7.17 -0.82 -1.72
N PRO A 105 -7.35 0.01 -2.77
CA PRO A 105 -6.89 -0.35 -4.12
C PRO A 105 -5.37 -0.47 -4.20
N PHE A 106 -4.65 0.38 -3.47
CA PHE A 106 -3.20 0.38 -3.44
C PHE A 106 -2.62 -0.90 -2.80
N LEU A 107 -3.15 -1.34 -1.66
CA LEU A 107 -2.71 -2.53 -0.94
C LEU A 107 -2.92 -3.81 -1.76
N LYS A 108 -3.98 -3.86 -2.57
CA LYS A 108 -4.20 -4.95 -3.53
C LYS A 108 -3.05 -5.04 -4.53
N GLN A 109 -2.57 -3.90 -5.04
CA GLN A 109 -1.43 -3.85 -5.96
C GLN A 109 -0.12 -4.30 -5.27
N VAL A 110 0.15 -3.82 -4.05
CA VAL A 110 1.34 -4.24 -3.28
C VAL A 110 1.36 -5.75 -3.05
N CYS A 111 0.19 -6.33 -2.73
CA CYS A 111 0.08 -7.76 -2.48
C CYS A 111 0.14 -8.62 -3.75
N CYS A 112 0.20 -8.05 -4.96
CA CYS A 112 0.53 -8.82 -6.16
C CYS A 112 1.93 -9.48 -6.07
N ARG A 113 2.84 -8.89 -5.29
CA ARG A 113 4.21 -9.39 -5.08
C ARG A 113 4.36 -10.34 -3.88
N LYS A 114 3.25 -10.75 -3.25
CA LYS A 114 3.27 -11.61 -2.04
C LYS A 114 3.86 -13.01 -2.22
N ASN A 115 4.03 -13.47 -3.46
CA ASN A 115 4.65 -14.76 -3.74
C ASN A 115 6.19 -14.70 -3.71
N GLU A 116 6.78 -13.51 -3.59
CA GLU A 116 8.23 -13.33 -3.51
C GLU A 116 8.69 -13.50 -2.05
N LEU A 117 9.40 -14.60 -1.75
CA LEU A 117 9.85 -14.93 -0.39
C LEU A 117 10.59 -13.78 0.30
N ALA A 118 11.44 -13.07 -0.45
CA ALA A 118 12.22 -11.94 0.07
C ALA A 118 11.34 -10.76 0.56
N LEU A 119 10.11 -10.63 0.05
CA LEU A 119 9.20 -9.52 0.37
C LEU A 119 8.08 -9.91 1.33
N GLN A 120 7.83 -11.21 1.51
CA GLN A 120 6.71 -11.72 2.30
C GLN A 120 6.67 -11.16 3.71
N ALA A 121 7.80 -11.12 4.42
CA ALA A 121 7.85 -10.61 5.78
C ALA A 121 7.41 -9.13 5.85
N ALA A 122 7.90 -8.30 4.93
CA ALA A 122 7.55 -6.87 4.89
C ALA A 122 6.08 -6.65 4.51
N ILE A 123 5.57 -7.43 3.56
CA ILE A 123 4.15 -7.38 3.16
C ILE A 123 3.27 -7.83 4.33
N MET A 124 3.67 -8.87 5.07
CA MET A 124 2.91 -9.35 6.22
C MET A 124 2.84 -8.31 7.34
N VAL A 125 3.96 -7.65 7.65
CA VAL A 125 3.99 -6.53 8.61
C VAL A 125 3.02 -5.43 8.19
N LEU A 126 3.04 -5.03 6.92
CA LEU A 126 2.09 -4.06 6.38
C LEU A 126 0.62 -4.53 6.53
N MET A 127 0.33 -5.79 6.20
CA MET A 127 -1.02 -6.32 6.32
C MET A 127 -1.50 -6.42 7.78
N ILE A 128 -0.61 -6.62 8.76
CA ILE A 128 -0.96 -6.58 10.19
C ILE A 128 -1.44 -5.18 10.58
N SER A 129 -0.70 -4.12 10.19
CA SER A 129 -1.11 -2.73 10.43
C SER A 129 -2.46 -2.42 9.75
N VAL A 130 -2.66 -2.90 8.51
CA VAL A 130 -3.93 -2.75 7.79
C VAL A 130 -5.08 -3.46 8.50
N LYS A 131 -4.87 -4.67 9.03
CA LYS A 131 -5.88 -5.39 9.83
C LYS A 131 -6.33 -4.56 11.04
N ASN A 132 -5.39 -3.85 11.68
CA ASN A 132 -5.73 -2.97 12.78
C ASN A 132 -6.54 -1.76 12.31
N ALA A 133 -6.17 -1.14 11.19
CA ALA A 133 -6.97 -0.06 10.57
C ALA A 133 -8.39 -0.51 10.18
N CYS A 134 -8.56 -1.74 9.68
CA CYS A 134 -9.88 -2.31 9.41
C CYS A 134 -10.76 -2.40 10.67
N ARG A 135 -10.17 -2.75 11.83
CA ARG A 135 -10.90 -2.81 13.12
C ARG A 135 -11.32 -1.43 13.62
N MET A 136 -10.62 -0.39 13.19
CA MET A 136 -10.94 1.01 13.50
C MET A 136 -11.89 1.63 12.47
N GLU A 137 -12.51 0.82 11.61
CA GLU A 137 -13.48 1.25 10.60
C GLU A 137 -12.95 2.31 9.62
N TRP A 138 -11.64 2.27 9.30
CA TRP A 138 -11.03 3.19 8.32
C TRP A 138 -11.58 3.03 6.91
N PHE A 139 -12.15 1.87 6.60
CA PHE A 139 -12.56 1.47 5.26
C PHE A 139 -14.01 1.03 5.25
N THR A 140 -14.61 1.00 4.06
CA THR A 140 -15.95 0.44 3.88
C THR A 140 -15.99 -1.05 4.28
N ALA A 141 -17.17 -1.58 4.62
CA ALA A 141 -17.32 -3.00 4.97
C ALA A 141 -16.78 -3.92 3.85
N LYS A 142 -17.05 -3.56 2.59
CA LYS A 142 -16.56 -4.27 1.41
C LYS A 142 -15.03 -4.26 1.33
N ASP A 143 -14.41 -3.09 1.45
CA ASP A 143 -12.95 -2.99 1.39
C ASP A 143 -12.28 -3.72 2.56
N THR A 144 -12.89 -3.65 3.74
CA THR A 144 -12.44 -4.37 4.93
C THR A 144 -12.42 -5.87 4.70
N GLU A 145 -13.51 -6.47 4.19
CA GLU A 145 -13.57 -7.89 3.88
C GLU A 145 -12.49 -8.32 2.88
N GLU A 146 -12.32 -7.55 1.80
CA GLU A 146 -11.33 -7.82 0.77
C GLU A 146 -9.89 -7.72 1.32
N LEU A 147 -9.60 -6.73 2.17
CA LEU A 147 -8.30 -6.55 2.81
C LEU A 147 -8.00 -7.63 3.85
N LEU A 148 -8.99 -8.06 4.64
CA LEU A 148 -8.83 -9.15 5.60
C LEU A 148 -8.58 -10.48 4.89
N THR A 149 -9.29 -10.75 3.79
CA THR A 149 -9.06 -11.92 2.94
C THR A 149 -7.63 -11.90 2.39
N LEU A 150 -7.17 -10.74 1.90
CA LEU A 150 -5.82 -10.58 1.39
C LEU A 150 -4.76 -10.82 2.47
N ALA A 151 -4.98 -10.34 3.69
CA ALA A 151 -4.06 -10.56 4.81
C ALA A 151 -3.97 -12.05 5.17
N SER A 152 -5.09 -12.78 5.17
CA SER A 152 -5.12 -14.23 5.39
C SER A 152 -4.36 -14.98 4.29
N GLU A 153 -4.50 -14.57 3.03
CA GLU A 153 -3.75 -15.15 1.91
C GLU A 153 -2.24 -14.87 2.01
N VAL A 154 -1.82 -13.72 2.54
CA VAL A 154 -0.38 -13.47 2.80
C VAL A 154 0.10 -14.34 3.95
N GLY A 155 -0.69 -14.43 5.03
CA GLY A 155 -0.36 -15.20 6.23
C GLY A 155 -0.26 -16.72 6.01
N SER A 156 -1.03 -17.29 5.08
CA SER A 156 -0.98 -18.73 4.79
C SER A 156 0.39 -19.22 4.30
N HIS A 157 1.18 -18.35 3.67
CA HIS A 157 2.55 -18.68 3.24
C HIS A 157 3.48 -18.99 4.42
N PHE A 158 3.21 -18.44 5.60
CA PHE A 158 3.97 -18.72 6.82
C PHE A 158 3.46 -19.96 7.55
N GLY A 159 2.16 -20.26 7.45
CA GLY A 159 1.55 -21.44 8.07
C GLY A 159 2.01 -22.75 7.43
N SER A 160 2.15 -22.79 6.10
CA SER A 160 2.60 -24.00 5.39
C SER A 160 4.10 -24.28 5.50
N ILE A 161 4.93 -23.30 5.88
CA ILE A 161 6.37 -23.50 6.10
C ILE A 161 6.62 -24.42 7.31
N ASN A 162 5.74 -24.37 8.32
CA ASN A 162 5.87 -25.20 9.52
C ASN A 162 5.56 -26.68 9.26
N GLU A 163 4.84 -27.02 8.18
CA GLU A 163 4.50 -28.41 7.84
C GLU A 163 5.67 -29.13 7.15
N LEU A 164 6.55 -28.41 6.44
CA LEU A 164 7.72 -28.96 5.75
C LEU A 164 8.93 -29.21 6.66
N THR A 165 8.93 -28.67 7.88
CA THR A 165 9.98 -28.91 8.89
C THR A 165 9.59 -29.96 9.94
N GLY A 166 8.42 -30.59 9.79
CA GLY A 166 7.88 -31.58 10.73
C GLY A 166 8.31 -33.03 10.52
N GLU A 167 8.99 -33.35 9.41
CA GLU A 167 9.46 -34.71 9.09
C GLU A 167 10.97 -34.77 8.91
N ALA A 168 11.75 -34.58 9.98
CA ALA A 168 13.17 -34.97 9.99
C ALA A 168 13.71 -35.20 11.41
N THR A 169 12.95 -35.86 12.28
CA THR A 169 13.50 -36.46 13.50
C THR A 169 12.81 -37.78 13.80
N ASP A 170 12.86 -38.71 12.84
CA ASP A 170 12.71 -40.14 13.14
C ASP A 170 13.78 -40.92 12.38
N PHE A 171 15.04 -40.67 12.77
CA PHE A 171 16.11 -41.64 12.56
C PHE A 171 16.95 -41.69 13.83
N MET A 172 16.61 -42.72 14.60
CA MET A 172 17.27 -43.28 15.77
C MET A 172 18.73 -43.71 15.48
N PRO A 173 19.55 -44.03 16.50
CA PRO A 173 19.35 -45.17 17.40
C PRO A 173 19.33 -44.86 18.89
#